data_AF-G7N6B8-F1
#
_entry.id   AF-G7N6B8-F1
#
_cell.length_a   1.000
_cell.length_b   1.000
_cell.length_c   1.000
_cell.angle_alpha   90.00
_cell.angle_beta   90.00
_cell.angle_gamma   90.00
#
_symmetry.space_group_name_H-M   'P 1'
#
loop_
_entity.id
_entity.type
_entity.pdbx_description
1 polymer ?
#
loop_
_entity_poly.entity_id
_entity_poly.type
_entity_poly.pdbx_seq_one_letter_code
_entity_poly.pdbx_strand_id
1 'polypeptide(L)'
;RAHLEAAGHVCVLKDAFDFESPSEIANLILAENCEAALALHLYRGGRLLQGHQIPFGIIFGGTDVNEDANQEEKNTVMGRVLEEARFAVAFTESMKEMAQAQWVDPVFTREVKAKVRRAAGVRLIGEMPQEDLHAVVKNCFAVVNSSVSEGMSAAILEAMDLEVPVLARNIPGNAAVVKHEVTGLLFSSPQ
;
A
#
# COMPACT_ATOMS: atom_id res chain seq x y z
N ARG A 1 13.67 -2.14 -14.53
CA ARG A 1 14.49 -3.37 -14.47
C ARG A 1 15.96 -3.06 -14.13
N ALA A 2 16.76 -2.48 -15.03
CA ALA A 2 18.20 -2.24 -14.77
C ALA A 2 18.50 -1.49 -13.45
N HIS A 3 17.70 -0.48 -13.11
CA HIS A 3 17.83 0.24 -11.83
C HIS A 3 17.50 -0.62 -10.60
N LEU A 4 16.53 -1.53 -10.70
CA LEU A 4 16.16 -2.43 -9.61
C LEU A 4 17.23 -3.53 -9.44
N GLU A 5 17.74 -4.06 -10.55
CA GLU A 5 18.86 -5.03 -10.54
C GLU A 5 20.13 -4.39 -9.98
N ALA A 6 20.42 -3.13 -10.32
CA ALA A 6 21.54 -2.38 -9.73
C ALA A 6 21.39 -2.14 -8.22
N ALA A 7 20.15 -2.09 -7.71
CA ALA A 7 19.85 -2.02 -6.28
C ALA A 7 19.89 -3.39 -5.58
N GLY A 8 20.19 -4.47 -6.31
CA GLY A 8 20.32 -5.83 -5.77
C GLY A 8 19.08 -6.71 -5.90
N HIS A 9 18.03 -6.26 -6.59
CA HIS A 9 16.80 -7.04 -6.76
C HIS A 9 16.86 -7.96 -7.99
N VAL A 10 16.45 -9.23 -7.81
CA VAL A 10 16.21 -10.14 -8.94
C VAL A 10 14.90 -9.74 -9.61
N CYS A 11 14.93 -9.44 -10.91
CA CYS A 11 13.78 -8.91 -11.63
C CYS A 11 13.31 -9.85 -12.74
N VAL A 12 12.05 -10.28 -12.66
CA VAL A 12 11.34 -10.93 -13.78
C VAL A 12 10.46 -9.89 -14.46
N LEU A 13 10.69 -9.67 -15.76
CA LEU A 13 9.88 -8.77 -16.57
C LEU A 13 8.96 -9.59 -17.47
N LYS A 14 7.66 -9.26 -17.45
CA LYS A 14 6.64 -9.87 -18.29
C LYS A 14 5.74 -8.80 -18.89
N ASP A 15 5.17 -9.05 -20.06
CA ASP A 15 4.15 -8.18 -20.63
C ASP A 15 2.79 -8.52 -19.99
N ALA A 16 2.02 -7.50 -19.62
CA ALA A 16 0.66 -7.70 -19.12
C ALA A 16 -0.27 -8.32 -20.18
N PHE A 17 0.07 -8.18 -21.48
CA PHE A 17 -0.66 -8.82 -22.58
C PHE A 17 -0.42 -10.32 -22.68
N ASP A 18 0.63 -10.85 -22.05
CA ASP A 18 0.90 -12.29 -22.03
C ASP A 18 -0.03 -13.04 -21.06
N PHE A 19 -0.88 -12.32 -20.31
CA PHE A 19 -1.76 -12.88 -19.29
C PHE A 19 -3.23 -12.57 -19.53
N GLU A 20 -4.04 -13.61 -19.47
CA GLU A 20 -5.50 -13.49 -19.62
C GLU A 20 -6.19 -13.33 -18.25
N SER A 21 -5.59 -13.86 -17.17
CA SER A 21 -6.22 -13.89 -15.85
C SER A 21 -5.25 -13.71 -14.66
N PRO A 22 -5.73 -13.25 -13.49
CA PRO A 22 -4.94 -13.20 -12.25
C PRO A 22 -4.39 -14.57 -11.81
N SER A 23 -5.02 -15.68 -12.23
CA SER A 23 -4.54 -17.02 -11.86
C SER A 23 -3.19 -17.36 -12.50
N GLU A 24 -2.91 -16.82 -13.68
CA GLU A 24 -1.61 -17.01 -14.34
C GLU A 24 -0.51 -16.22 -13.63
N ILE A 25 -0.85 -15.06 -13.06
CA ILE A 25 0.07 -14.32 -12.19
C ILE A 25 0.32 -15.08 -10.89
N ALA A 26 -0.69 -15.69 -10.27
CA ALA A 26 -0.47 -16.53 -9.10
C ALA A 26 0.53 -17.67 -9.38
N ASN A 27 0.44 -18.31 -10.55
CA ASN A 27 1.39 -19.34 -10.98
C ASN A 27 2.80 -18.77 -11.17
N LEU A 28 2.92 -17.58 -11.77
CA LEU A 28 4.20 -16.91 -11.95
C LEU A 28 4.85 -16.55 -10.60
N ILE A 29 4.07 -16.00 -9.66
CA ILE A 29 4.53 -15.65 -8.32
C ILE A 29 5.12 -16.88 -7.62
N LEU A 30 4.43 -18.02 -7.70
CA LEU A 30 4.89 -19.27 -7.11
C LEU A 30 6.12 -19.85 -7.82
N ALA A 31 6.14 -19.85 -9.15
CA ALA A 31 7.22 -20.43 -9.94
C ALA A 31 8.55 -19.67 -9.81
N GLU A 32 8.47 -18.34 -9.76
CA GLU A 32 9.64 -17.45 -9.68
C GLU A 32 9.96 -17.04 -8.23
N ASN A 33 9.16 -17.48 -7.25
CA ASN A 33 9.26 -17.10 -5.85
C ASN A 33 9.27 -15.57 -5.65
N CYS A 34 8.35 -14.87 -6.33
CA CYS A 34 8.25 -13.41 -6.26
C CYS A 34 7.80 -12.96 -4.87
N GLU A 35 8.51 -11.99 -4.28
CA GLU A 35 8.17 -11.41 -2.97
C GLU A 35 7.41 -10.09 -3.06
N ALA A 36 7.44 -9.44 -4.24
CA ALA A 36 6.73 -8.20 -4.52
C ALA A 36 6.49 -8.05 -6.03
N ALA A 37 5.54 -7.19 -6.39
CA ALA A 37 5.27 -6.85 -7.80
C ALA A 37 5.24 -5.33 -8.03
N LEU A 38 5.56 -4.92 -9.26
CA LEU A 38 5.40 -3.55 -9.73
C LEU A 38 4.69 -3.61 -11.08
N ALA A 39 3.46 -3.11 -11.14
CA ALA A 39 2.71 -3.03 -12.39
C ALA A 39 2.84 -1.63 -13.00
N LEU A 40 2.81 -1.60 -14.33
CA LEU A 40 2.56 -0.40 -15.12
C LEU A 40 1.12 -0.44 -15.60
N HIS A 41 0.46 0.72 -15.60
CA HIS A 41 -0.94 0.92 -16.01
C HIS A 41 -1.94 0.33 -15.00
N LEU A 42 -2.73 1.20 -14.37
CA LEU A 42 -3.69 0.87 -13.31
C LEU A 42 -4.66 -0.22 -13.74
N TYR A 43 -5.29 -0.07 -14.91
CA TYR A 43 -6.23 -1.06 -15.40
C TYR A 43 -5.52 -2.31 -15.93
N ARG A 44 -4.60 -2.17 -16.89
CA ARG A 44 -4.06 -3.33 -17.63
C ARG A 44 -3.22 -4.26 -16.75
N GLY A 45 -2.23 -3.71 -16.06
CA GLY A 45 -1.34 -4.47 -15.18
C GLY A 45 -1.93 -4.64 -13.79
N GLY A 46 -2.48 -3.57 -13.22
CA GLY A 46 -2.98 -3.57 -11.85
C GLY A 46 -4.10 -4.58 -11.59
N ARG A 47 -5.05 -4.75 -12.53
CA ARG A 47 -6.14 -5.74 -12.39
C ARG A 47 -5.66 -7.18 -12.20
N LEU A 48 -4.47 -7.49 -12.71
CA LEU A 48 -3.90 -8.84 -12.65
C LEU A 48 -3.25 -9.12 -11.29
N LEU A 49 -2.98 -8.09 -10.48
CA LEU A 49 -2.31 -8.21 -9.19
C LEU A 49 -3.27 -8.31 -7.99
N GLN A 50 -4.57 -8.08 -8.22
CA GLN A 50 -5.57 -8.06 -7.16
C GLN A 50 -5.74 -9.42 -6.49
N GLY A 51 -5.88 -9.41 -5.16
CA GLY A 51 -6.13 -10.59 -4.33
C GLY A 51 -4.91 -11.49 -4.12
N HIS A 52 -3.72 -11.10 -4.57
CA HIS A 52 -2.49 -11.84 -4.29
C HIS A 52 -1.88 -11.46 -2.93
N GLN A 53 -1.10 -12.39 -2.35
CA GLN A 53 -0.53 -12.21 -1.00
C GLN A 53 0.74 -11.38 -0.96
N ILE A 54 1.32 -11.06 -2.12
CA ILE A 54 2.54 -10.24 -2.22
C ILE A 54 2.16 -8.76 -2.29
N PRO A 55 2.92 -7.86 -1.63
CA PRO A 55 2.74 -6.43 -1.81
C PRO A 55 3.04 -6.02 -3.25
N PHE A 56 2.29 -5.05 -3.77
CA PHE A 56 2.58 -4.48 -5.07
C PHE A 56 2.49 -2.96 -5.12
N GLY A 57 3.29 -2.36 -5.98
CA GLY A 57 3.18 -0.96 -6.38
C GLY A 57 2.57 -0.83 -7.77
N ILE A 58 1.94 0.31 -8.04
CA ILE A 58 1.38 0.63 -9.36
C ILE A 58 1.94 1.96 -9.87
N ILE A 59 2.38 1.98 -11.13
CA ILE A 59 2.73 3.21 -11.84
C ILE A 59 1.64 3.45 -12.87
N PHE A 60 1.04 4.64 -12.86
CA PHE A 60 -0.07 4.97 -13.75
C PHE A 60 0.19 6.26 -14.51
N GLY A 61 -0.45 6.37 -15.68
CA GLY A 61 -0.19 7.44 -16.63
C GLY A 61 -1.44 8.10 -17.17
N GLY A 62 -1.27 8.89 -18.23
CA GLY A 62 -2.35 9.68 -18.83
C GLY A 62 -3.54 8.85 -19.30
N THR A 63 -3.31 7.68 -19.89
CA THR A 63 -4.41 6.82 -20.37
C THR A 63 -5.29 6.33 -19.22
N ASP A 64 -4.72 6.03 -18.05
CA ASP A 64 -5.48 5.62 -16.87
C ASP A 64 -6.46 6.71 -16.42
N VAL A 65 -5.96 7.94 -16.26
CA VAL A 65 -6.74 9.06 -15.70
C VAL A 65 -7.62 9.78 -16.71
N ASN A 66 -7.22 9.87 -17.98
CA ASN A 66 -7.90 10.68 -18.99
C ASN A 66 -8.83 9.88 -19.90
N GLU A 67 -8.61 8.58 -20.06
CA GLU A 67 -9.38 7.74 -21.00
C GLU A 67 -10.11 6.60 -20.27
N ASP A 68 -9.37 5.77 -19.53
CA ASP A 68 -9.94 4.58 -18.89
C ASP A 68 -10.82 4.93 -17.68
N ALA A 69 -10.53 6.03 -16.97
CA ALA A 69 -11.38 6.50 -15.87
C ALA A 69 -12.80 6.88 -16.32
N ASN A 70 -13.00 7.18 -17.61
CA ASN A 70 -14.32 7.49 -18.18
C ASN A 70 -15.13 6.23 -18.52
N GLN A 71 -14.54 5.04 -18.45
CA GLN A 71 -15.22 3.76 -18.64
C GLN A 71 -15.58 3.17 -17.27
N GLU A 72 -16.87 3.08 -16.95
CA GLU A 72 -17.38 2.71 -15.62
C GLU A 72 -16.79 1.39 -15.07
N GLU A 73 -16.72 0.37 -15.92
CA GLU A 73 -16.16 -0.94 -15.55
C GLU A 73 -14.66 -0.83 -15.20
N LYS A 74 -13.89 -0.15 -16.05
CA LYS A 74 -12.46 0.05 -15.82
C LYS A 74 -12.20 0.91 -14.59
N ASN A 75 -12.97 1.98 -14.43
CA ASN A 75 -12.88 2.87 -13.29
C ASN A 75 -13.09 2.13 -11.96
N THR A 76 -14.08 1.24 -11.91
CA THR A 76 -14.36 0.39 -10.74
C THR A 76 -13.21 -0.58 -10.44
N VAL A 77 -12.60 -1.17 -11.48
CA VAL A 77 -11.42 -2.03 -11.30
C VAL A 77 -10.22 -1.23 -10.81
N MET A 78 -9.92 -0.08 -11.42
CA MET A 78 -8.79 0.78 -11.03
C MET A 78 -8.90 1.28 -9.59
N GLY A 79 -10.11 1.63 -9.12
CA GLY A 79 -10.33 1.99 -7.72
C GLY A 79 -9.94 0.86 -6.76
N ARG A 80 -10.40 -0.37 -7.03
CA ARG A 80 -10.04 -1.55 -6.22
C ARG A 80 -8.54 -1.88 -6.29
N VAL A 81 -7.89 -1.67 -7.43
CA VAL A 81 -6.44 -1.82 -7.54
C VAL A 81 -5.72 -0.84 -6.62
N LEU A 82 -6.16 0.43 -6.57
CA LEU A 82 -5.57 1.45 -5.69
C LEU A 82 -5.81 1.18 -4.21
N GLU A 83 -6.92 0.53 -3.85
CA GLU A 83 -7.20 0.10 -2.47
C GLU A 83 -6.24 -0.98 -1.98
N GLU A 84 -5.80 -1.88 -2.87
CA GLU A 84 -4.86 -2.97 -2.55
C GLU A 84 -3.39 -2.59 -2.76
N ALA A 85 -3.11 -1.64 -3.66
CA ALA A 85 -1.75 -1.21 -3.97
C ALA A 85 -1.07 -0.60 -2.73
N ARG A 86 0.17 -1.01 -2.48
CA ARG A 86 0.99 -0.48 -1.37
C ARG A 86 1.40 0.97 -1.59
N PHE A 87 1.62 1.33 -2.85
CA PHE A 87 1.88 2.71 -3.28
C PHE A 87 1.47 2.87 -4.74
N ALA A 88 1.15 4.10 -5.12
CA ALA A 88 0.87 4.47 -6.50
C ALA A 88 1.76 5.64 -6.90
N VAL A 89 2.35 5.57 -8.10
CA VAL A 89 3.23 6.60 -8.65
C VAL A 89 2.54 7.25 -9.85
N ALA A 90 2.30 8.55 -9.74
CA ALA A 90 1.90 9.41 -10.84
C ALA A 90 3.13 10.12 -11.43
N PHE A 91 3.13 10.37 -12.74
CA PHE A 91 4.22 11.10 -13.39
C PHE A 91 4.17 12.62 -13.18
N THR A 92 3.03 13.16 -12.76
CA THR A 92 2.83 14.60 -12.52
C THR A 92 1.89 14.85 -11.34
N GLU A 93 2.02 16.00 -10.69
CA GLU A 93 1.09 16.43 -9.62
C GLU A 93 -0.35 16.50 -10.12
N SER A 94 -0.59 16.99 -11.34
CA SER A 94 -1.94 17.02 -11.92
C SER A 94 -2.56 15.63 -12.03
N MET A 95 -1.79 14.59 -12.39
CA MET A 95 -2.28 13.21 -12.40
C MET A 95 -2.56 12.68 -10.99
N LYS A 96 -1.72 13.03 -10.00
CA LYS A 96 -1.96 12.71 -8.59
C LYS A 96 -3.27 13.33 -8.09
N GLU A 97 -3.50 14.61 -8.39
CA GLU A 97 -4.72 15.33 -8.01
C GLU A 97 -5.97 14.72 -8.67
N MET A 98 -5.92 14.38 -9.95
CA MET A 98 -7.02 13.71 -10.64
C MET A 98 -7.30 12.34 -10.04
N ALA A 99 -6.27 11.55 -9.74
CA ALA A 99 -6.44 10.26 -9.09
C ALA A 99 -7.06 10.38 -7.70
N GLN A 100 -6.65 11.39 -6.92
CA GLN A 100 -7.24 11.69 -5.62
C GLN A 100 -8.71 12.09 -5.74
N ALA A 101 -9.06 12.95 -6.70
CA ALA A 101 -10.45 13.36 -6.90
C ALA A 101 -11.36 12.19 -7.33
N GLN A 102 -10.80 11.22 -8.05
CA GLN A 102 -11.55 10.10 -8.61
C GLN A 102 -11.70 8.91 -7.66
N TRP A 103 -10.62 8.50 -6.99
CA TRP A 103 -10.57 7.22 -6.25
C TRP A 103 -10.37 7.37 -4.74
N VAL A 104 -10.16 8.59 -4.22
CA VAL A 104 -10.07 8.83 -2.78
C VAL A 104 -11.40 9.41 -2.27
N ASP A 105 -11.99 8.78 -1.26
CA ASP A 105 -13.26 9.22 -0.69
C ASP A 105 -13.16 10.64 -0.09
N PRO A 106 -13.82 11.64 -0.69
CA PRO A 106 -13.76 13.03 -0.22
C PRO A 106 -14.57 13.25 1.07
N VAL A 107 -15.62 12.46 1.30
CA VAL A 107 -16.44 12.53 2.52
C VAL A 107 -15.63 12.00 3.69
N PHE A 108 -15.06 10.79 3.54
CA PHE A 108 -14.21 10.20 4.56
C PHE A 108 -13.00 11.08 4.86
N THR A 109 -12.35 11.62 3.83
CA THR A 109 -11.23 12.57 3.99
C THR A 109 -11.63 13.79 4.83
N ARG A 110 -12.80 14.38 4.57
CA ARG A 110 -13.32 15.52 5.33
C ARG A 110 -13.64 15.13 6.77
N GLU A 111 -14.24 13.97 6.99
CA GLU A 111 -14.55 13.46 8.32
C GLU A 111 -13.29 13.23 9.17
N VAL A 112 -12.27 12.59 8.59
CA VAL A 112 -10.98 12.36 9.26
C VAL A 112 -10.33 13.71 9.63
N LYS A 113 -10.26 14.65 8.69
CA LYS A 113 -9.73 16.00 8.95
C LYS A 113 -10.50 16.72 10.07
N ALA A 114 -11.84 16.59 10.10
CA ALA A 114 -12.68 17.18 11.14
C ALA A 114 -12.53 16.49 12.51
N LYS A 115 -12.30 15.16 12.55
CA LYS A 115 -12.01 14.42 13.78
C LYS A 115 -10.65 14.80 14.35
N VAL A 116 -9.61 14.83 13.51
CA VAL A 116 -8.25 15.25 13.91
C VAL A 116 -8.27 16.65 14.51
N ARG A 117 -8.94 17.62 13.87
CA ARG A 117 -9.02 19.00 14.39
C ARG A 117 -9.67 19.12 15.76
N ARG A 118 -10.55 18.19 16.13
CA ARG A 118 -11.27 18.19 17.42
C ARG A 118 -10.59 17.35 18.49
N ALA A 119 -9.72 16.42 18.12
CA ALA A 119 -9.05 15.53 19.04
C ALA A 119 -7.79 16.20 19.63
N ALA A 120 -7.80 16.44 20.95
CA ALA A 120 -6.63 16.94 21.65
C ALA A 120 -5.49 15.90 21.58
N GLY A 121 -4.26 16.35 21.33
CA GLY A 121 -3.09 15.49 21.24
C GLY A 121 -2.93 14.74 19.91
N VAL A 122 -3.83 14.90 18.94
CA VAL A 122 -3.72 14.30 17.61
C VAL A 122 -3.16 15.32 16.62
N ARG A 123 -2.10 14.94 15.91
CA ARG A 123 -1.49 15.78 14.85
C ARG A 123 -1.45 14.98 13.56
N LEU A 124 -2.08 15.51 12.50
CA LEU A 124 -1.91 14.97 11.15
C LEU A 124 -0.64 15.57 10.55
N ILE A 125 0.31 14.71 10.22
CA ILE A 125 1.57 15.07 9.57
C ILE A 125 1.47 14.61 8.10
N GLY A 126 1.95 15.44 7.17
CA GLY A 126 1.96 15.11 5.75
C GLY A 126 3.02 14.06 5.39
N GLU A 127 3.08 13.73 4.09
CA GLU A 127 4.17 12.93 3.54
C GLU A 127 5.54 13.58 3.81
N MET A 128 6.54 12.77 4.11
CA MET A 128 7.91 13.20 4.35
C MET A 128 8.90 12.18 3.78
N PRO A 129 10.15 12.59 3.49
CA PRO A 129 11.21 11.66 3.12
C PRO A 129 11.38 10.53 4.14
N GLN A 130 11.83 9.36 3.67
CA GLN A 130 11.97 8.18 4.51
C GLN A 130 12.89 8.41 5.71
N GLU A 131 14.00 9.13 5.53
CA GLU A 131 14.94 9.44 6.61
C GLU A 131 14.29 10.28 7.72
N ASP A 132 13.48 11.28 7.35
CA ASP A 132 12.73 12.10 8.30
C ASP A 132 11.66 11.28 9.02
N LEU A 133 10.95 10.41 8.29
CA LEU A 133 9.96 9.50 8.88
C LEU A 133 10.61 8.59 9.91
N HIS A 134 11.76 7.99 9.59
CA HIS A 134 12.52 7.12 10.51
C HIS A 134 12.98 7.88 11.75
N ALA A 135 13.44 9.12 11.59
CA ALA A 135 13.83 9.97 12.71
C ALA A 135 12.63 10.26 13.62
N VAL A 136 11.45 10.55 13.05
CA VAL A 136 10.22 10.76 13.82
C VAL A 136 9.81 9.48 14.55
N VAL A 137 9.76 8.34 13.85
CA VAL A 137 9.35 7.04 14.42
C VAL A 137 10.28 6.63 15.57
N LYS A 138 11.60 6.77 15.43
CA LYS A 138 12.57 6.50 16.51
C LYS A 138 12.35 7.34 17.78
N ASN A 139 11.72 8.51 17.65
CA ASN A 139 11.38 9.37 18.78
C ASN A 139 9.97 9.13 19.33
N CYS A 140 9.19 8.24 18.71
CA CYS A 140 7.88 7.84 19.22
C CYS A 140 8.04 6.83 20.36
N PHE A 141 7.12 6.90 21.33
CA PHE A 141 7.03 5.89 22.38
C PHE A 141 6.60 4.51 21.84
N ALA A 142 5.69 4.51 20.86
CA ALA A 142 5.22 3.31 20.17
C ALA A 142 4.57 3.67 18.84
N VAL A 143 4.46 2.68 17.95
CA VAL A 143 3.66 2.73 16.73
C VAL A 143 2.37 1.93 16.93
N VAL A 144 1.25 2.50 16.52
CA VAL A 144 -0.07 1.84 16.60
C VAL A 144 -0.55 1.48 15.20
N ASN A 145 -0.70 0.18 14.92
CA ASN A 145 -1.41 -0.32 13.76
C ASN A 145 -2.83 -0.75 14.17
N SER A 146 -3.84 -0.07 13.63
CA SER A 146 -5.25 -0.30 13.98
C SER A 146 -6.09 -0.85 12.82
N SER A 147 -5.45 -1.29 11.73
CA SER A 147 -6.09 -1.83 10.53
C SER A 147 -7.05 -2.96 10.86
N VAL A 148 -8.17 -3.02 10.11
CA VAL A 148 -9.19 -4.07 10.26
C VAL A 148 -8.87 -5.29 9.39
N SER A 149 -8.19 -5.07 8.28
CA SER A 149 -7.67 -6.09 7.37
C SER A 149 -6.29 -5.64 6.92
N GLU A 150 -5.31 -6.54 6.96
CA GLU A 150 -3.95 -6.28 6.50
C GLU A 150 -3.27 -7.61 6.14
N GLY A 151 -2.43 -7.58 5.10
CA GLY A 151 -1.51 -8.66 4.79
C GLY A 151 -0.28 -8.58 5.71
N MET A 152 0.91 -8.36 5.15
CA MET A 152 2.10 -8.09 5.95
C MET A 152 2.32 -6.58 6.09
N SER A 153 2.08 -6.04 7.29
CA SER A 153 2.19 -4.60 7.51
C SER A 153 3.65 -4.15 7.56
N ALA A 154 4.14 -3.50 6.50
CA ALA A 154 5.51 -2.98 6.59
C ALA A 154 5.65 -1.74 7.49
N ALA A 155 4.56 -1.09 7.91
CA ALA A 155 4.63 -0.09 8.98
C ALA A 155 5.05 -0.75 10.32
N ILE A 156 4.58 -1.98 10.57
CA ILE A 156 5.01 -2.78 11.73
C ILE A 156 6.46 -3.20 11.56
N LEU A 157 6.84 -3.74 10.39
CA LEU A 157 8.22 -4.17 10.13
C LEU A 157 9.23 -3.04 10.25
N GLU A 158 8.91 -1.86 9.70
CA GLU A 158 9.75 -0.66 9.78
C GLU A 158 9.88 -0.18 11.24
N ALA A 159 8.79 -0.17 12.01
CA ALA A 159 8.87 0.17 13.44
C ALA A 159 9.74 -0.82 14.23
N MET A 160 9.64 -2.11 13.94
CA MET A 160 10.45 -3.16 14.58
C MET A 160 11.93 -3.05 14.22
N ASP A 161 12.27 -2.74 12.96
CA ASP A 161 13.65 -2.48 12.51
C ASP A 161 14.26 -1.24 13.20
N LEU A 162 13.42 -0.24 13.48
CA LEU A 162 13.80 0.96 14.24
C LEU A 162 13.79 0.74 15.77
N GLU A 163 13.55 -0.48 16.24
CA GLU A 163 13.46 -0.86 17.66
C GLU A 163 12.36 -0.10 18.44
N VAL A 164 11.29 0.32 17.76
CA VAL A 164 10.16 1.04 18.35
C VAL A 164 9.03 0.05 18.68
N PRO A 165 8.50 0.05 19.92
CA PRO A 165 7.40 -0.83 20.31
C PRO A 165 6.17 -0.72 19.39
N VAL A 166 5.56 -1.85 19.07
CA VAL A 166 4.36 -1.90 18.23
C VAL A 166 3.15 -2.35 19.05
N LEU A 167 2.05 -1.60 18.91
CA LEU A 167 0.71 -2.02 19.31
C LEU A 167 -0.10 -2.28 18.04
N ALA A 168 -0.49 -3.53 17.81
CA ALA A 168 -1.19 -3.91 16.58
C ALA A 168 -2.52 -4.60 16.86
N ARG A 169 -3.52 -4.40 16.01
CA ARG A 169 -4.76 -5.18 16.08
C ARG A 169 -4.45 -6.67 15.87
N ASN A 170 -5.07 -7.55 16.64
CA ASN A 170 -4.95 -9.00 16.51
C ASN A 170 -5.74 -9.52 15.30
N ILE A 171 -5.14 -9.35 14.12
CA ILE A 171 -5.59 -9.91 12.84
C ILE A 171 -4.49 -10.82 12.28
N PRO A 172 -4.82 -11.78 11.38
CA PRO A 172 -3.84 -12.75 10.89
C PRO A 172 -2.56 -12.11 10.34
N GLY A 173 -2.68 -11.01 9.60
CA GLY A 173 -1.55 -10.29 9.04
C GLY A 173 -0.57 -9.73 10.06
N ASN A 174 -1.08 -9.09 11.11
CA ASN A 174 -0.26 -8.54 12.19
C ASN A 174 0.31 -9.65 13.10
N ALA A 175 -0.50 -10.66 13.41
CA ALA A 175 -0.10 -11.79 14.25
C ALA A 175 0.97 -12.68 13.61
N ALA A 176 1.12 -12.64 12.28
CA ALA A 176 2.20 -13.31 11.58
C ALA A 176 3.59 -12.70 11.88
N VAL A 177 3.64 -11.43 12.29
CA VAL A 177 4.90 -10.68 12.51
C VAL A 177 5.10 -10.33 13.99
N VAL A 178 4.03 -10.02 14.72
CA VAL A 178 4.08 -9.60 16.11
C VAL A 178 3.78 -10.79 17.04
N LYS A 179 4.72 -11.11 17.92
CA LYS A 179 4.52 -12.05 19.02
C LYS A 179 4.12 -11.26 20.26
N HIS A 180 2.89 -11.49 20.72
CA HIS A 180 2.32 -10.80 21.87
C HIS A 180 3.23 -10.88 23.10
N GLU A 181 3.44 -9.73 23.74
CA GLU A 181 4.30 -9.54 24.93
C GLU A 181 5.78 -9.88 24.74
N VAL A 182 6.21 -10.18 23.51
CA VAL A 182 7.61 -10.48 23.19
C VAL A 182 8.18 -9.44 22.24
N THR A 183 7.53 -9.21 21.09
CA THR A 183 7.97 -8.22 20.10
C THR A 183 7.01 -7.04 19.95
N GLY A 184 5.86 -7.09 20.64
CA GLY A 184 4.86 -6.03 20.67
C GLY A 184 3.59 -6.46 21.41
N LEU A 185 2.56 -5.61 21.39
CA LEU A 185 1.26 -5.91 21.97
C LEU A 185 0.22 -6.11 20.86
N LEU A 186 -0.65 -7.10 21.05
CA LEU A 186 -1.76 -7.40 20.16
C LEU A 186 -3.05 -7.11 20.90
N PHE A 187 -3.95 -6.34 20.30
CA PHE A 187 -5.23 -5.97 20.91
C PHE A 187 -6.42 -6.40 20.04
N SER A 188 -7.53 -6.76 20.67
CA SER A 188 -8.75 -7.18 19.95
C SER A 188 -9.78 -6.06 19.82
N SER A 189 -9.79 -5.11 20.75
CA SER A 189 -10.71 -3.96 20.79
C SER A 189 -9.94 -2.63 20.83
N PRO A 190 -10.48 -1.54 20.25
CA PRO A 190 -9.88 -0.21 20.35
C PRO A 190 -9.93 0.41 21.76
N GLN A 191 -10.80 -0.11 22.65
CA GLN A 191 -10.90 0.24 24.07
C GLN A 191 -9.96 -0.63 24.89
#